data_AF-N6YMA3-F1
#
_entry.id   AF-N6YMA3-F1
#
_cell.length_a   1.000
_cell.length_b   1.000
_cell.length_c   1.000
_cell.angle_alpha   90.00
_cell.angle_beta   90.00
_cell.angle_gamma   90.00
#
_symmetry.space_group_name_H-M   'P 1'
#
loop_
_entity.id
_entity.type
_entity.pdbx_description
1 polymer ?
#
loop_
_entity_poly.entity_id
_entity_poly.type
_entity_poly.pdbx_seq_one_letter_code
_entity_poly.pdbx_strand_id
1 'polypeptide(L)'
;AEQWAAALGARAAVPRRVQRGARHAMTVSDWRAQRRVCVRVCEVEHLGHAWSGGVAGEHFSDPKGPDASTLIWRFAQANLGGREA
;
A
#
# COMPACT_ATOMS: atom_id res chain seq x y z
N ALA A 1 -8.31 0.76 8.84
CA ALA A 1 -6.91 1.10 9.17
C ALA A 1 -6.76 1.60 10.60
N GLU A 2 -7.65 2.48 11.05
CA GLU A 2 -7.60 3.09 12.39
C GLU A 2 -7.56 2.08 13.54
N GLN A 3 -8.39 1.02 13.51
CA GLN A 3 -8.38 -0.02 14.54
C GLN A 3 -7.01 -0.72 14.67
N TRP A 4 -6.38 -1.07 13.53
CA TRP A 4 -5.04 -1.63 13.50
C TRP A 4 -3.98 -0.63 13.98
N ALA A 5 -4.09 0.63 13.56
CA ALA A 5 -3.17 1.67 13.98
C ALA A 5 -3.25 1.92 15.50
N ALA A 6 -4.46 1.98 16.05
CA ALA A 6 -4.70 2.11 17.49
C ALA A 6 -4.08 0.95 18.28
N ALA A 7 -4.31 -0.30 17.85
CA ALA A 7 -3.73 -1.48 18.47
C ALA A 7 -2.18 -1.48 18.46
N LEU A 8 -1.57 -0.83 17.47
CA LEU A 8 -0.11 -0.74 17.31
C LEU A 8 0.48 0.57 17.88
N GLY A 9 -0.33 1.42 18.53
CA GLY A 9 0.11 2.74 19.01
C GLY A 9 0.62 3.66 17.89
N ALA A 10 0.19 3.42 16.65
CA ALA A 10 0.65 4.13 15.46
C ALA A 10 -0.23 5.35 15.16
N ARG A 11 0.40 6.45 14.74
CA ARG A 11 -0.28 7.72 14.41
C ARG A 11 -0.28 7.96 12.91
N ALA A 12 -1.35 8.56 12.41
CA ALA A 12 -1.46 8.91 10.99
C ALA A 12 -0.36 9.91 10.61
N ALA A 13 0.28 9.65 9.47
CA ALA A 13 1.11 10.61 8.76
C ALA A 13 0.26 11.35 7.71
N VAL A 14 0.78 12.46 7.19
CA VAL A 14 0.14 13.20 6.09
C VAL A 14 0.00 12.27 4.86
N PRO A 15 -1.23 12.06 4.34
CA PRO A 15 -1.43 11.27 3.13
C PRO A 15 -0.72 11.90 1.93
N ARG A 16 -0.24 11.06 1.01
CA ARG A 16 0.44 11.51 -0.21
C ARG A 16 -0.17 10.86 -1.44
N ARG A 17 -0.43 11.66 -2.46
CA ARG A 17 -0.80 11.16 -3.79
C ARG A 17 0.47 10.77 -4.56
N VAL A 18 0.49 9.58 -5.14
CA VAL A 18 1.61 9.05 -5.93
C VAL A 18 1.11 8.44 -7.21
N GLN A 19 1.82 8.72 -8.31
CA GLN A 19 1.54 8.17 -9.62
C GLN A 19 2.86 7.78 -10.29
N ARG A 20 2.93 6.56 -10.82
CA ARG A 20 4.13 6.04 -11.50
C ARG A 20 3.86 5.90 -12.99
N GLY A 21 4.41 6.83 -13.78
CA GLY A 21 4.15 6.87 -15.22
C GLY A 21 2.65 6.94 -15.51
N ALA A 22 2.19 6.16 -16.48
CA ALA A 22 0.79 6.11 -16.89
C ALA A 22 -0.11 5.19 -16.04
N ARG A 23 0.38 4.67 -14.91
CA ARG A 23 -0.47 3.92 -13.98
C ARG A 23 -1.47 4.86 -13.30
N HIS A 24 -2.60 4.30 -12.86
CA HIS A 24 -3.53 4.99 -11.98
C HIS A 24 -2.78 5.56 -10.78
N ALA A 25 -3.14 6.78 -10.40
CA ALA A 25 -2.61 7.33 -9.17
C ALA A 25 -3.21 6.62 -7.96
N MET A 26 -2.50 6.70 -6.84
CA MET A 26 -3.01 6.26 -5.54
C MET A 26 -2.75 7.30 -4.47
N THR A 27 -3.67 7.42 -3.53
CA THR A 27 -3.42 8.10 -2.26
C THR A 27 -2.88 7.06 -1.28
N VAL A 28 -1.72 7.36 -0.70
CA VAL A 28 -1.09 6.51 0.30
C VAL A 28 -1.16 7.18 1.66
N SER A 29 -1.83 6.50 2.58
CA SER A 29 -1.97 6.90 3.98
C SER A 29 -1.17 5.94 4.85
N ASP A 30 -0.16 6.47 5.54
CA ASP A 30 0.71 5.69 6.42
C ASP A 30 0.37 6.00 7.89
N TRP A 31 0.39 4.99 8.74
CA TRP A 31 0.40 5.15 10.20
C TRP A 31 1.74 4.65 10.74
N ARG A 32 2.36 5.46 11.60
CA ARG A 32 3.71 5.24 12.11
C ARG A 32 3.75 5.11 13.62
N ALA A 33 4.51 4.14 14.10
CA ALA A 33 5.01 4.11 15.47
C ALA A 33 6.53 4.34 15.39
N GLN A 34 7.00 5.41 16.02
CA GLN A 34 8.38 5.89 15.86
C GLN A 34 8.74 6.07 14.36
N ARG A 35 9.83 5.47 13.88
CA ARG A 35 10.28 5.57 12.49
C ARG A 35 9.65 4.53 11.55
N ARG A 36 8.89 3.56 12.08
CA ARG A 36 8.35 2.42 11.32
C ARG A 36 6.93 2.69 10.83
N VAL A 37 6.63 2.33 9.58
CA VAL A 37 5.26 2.32 9.04
C VAL A 37 4.60 1.02 9.44
N CYS A 38 3.65 1.08 10.37
CA CYS A 38 2.98 -0.09 10.94
C CYS A 38 1.71 -0.45 10.16
N VAL A 39 1.05 0.54 9.53
CA VAL A 39 -0.12 0.34 8.67
C VAL A 39 0.04 1.24 7.45
N ARG A 40 -0.27 0.70 6.27
CA ARG A 40 -0.34 1.45 5.02
C ARG A 40 -1.66 1.14 4.31
N VAL A 41 -2.35 2.19 3.89
CA VAL A 41 -3.50 2.10 2.98
C VAL A 41 -3.10 2.74 1.66
N CYS A 42 -3.38 2.06 0.56
CA CYS A 42 -3.19 2.55 -0.80
C CYS A 42 -4.53 2.57 -1.51
N GLU A 43 -5.17 3.73 -1.60
CA GLU A 43 -6.44 3.91 -2.33
C GLU A 43 -6.10 4.24 -3.78
N VAL A 44 -6.44 3.34 -4.70
CA VAL A 44 -6.10 3.47 -6.12
C VAL A 44 -7.27 4.12 -6.87
N GLU A 45 -7.00 5.21 -7.57
CA GLU A 45 -8.00 5.92 -8.37
C GLU A 45 -8.49 5.03 -9.53
N HIS A 46 -9.78 5.13 -9.83
CA HIS A 46 -10.47 4.39 -10.90
C HIS A 46 -10.47 2.85 -10.76
N LEU A 47 -9.83 2.30 -9.72
CA LEU A 47 -9.84 0.87 -9.47
C LEU A 47 -11.18 0.47 -8.84
N GLY A 48 -11.97 -0.32 -9.59
CA GLY A 48 -13.17 -0.97 -9.07
C GLY A 48 -12.84 -2.22 -8.26
N HIS A 49 -13.63 -3.28 -8.43
CA HIS A 49 -13.43 -4.57 -7.75
C HIS A 49 -12.30 -5.44 -8.35
N ALA A 50 -11.43 -4.84 -9.16
CA ALA A 50 -10.31 -5.54 -9.78
C ALA A 50 -9.06 -5.47 -8.90
N TRP A 51 -8.19 -6.47 -9.05
CA TRP A 51 -6.84 -6.46 -8.51
C TRP A 51 -6.00 -5.38 -9.20
N SER A 52 -5.32 -4.54 -8.41
CA SER A 52 -4.49 -3.47 -8.95
C SER A 52 -3.22 -4.00 -9.60
N GLY A 53 -3.02 -3.68 -10.87
CA GLY A 53 -1.94 -4.22 -11.68
C GLY A 53 -2.29 -5.62 -12.20
N GLY A 54 -1.35 -6.55 -12.11
CA GLY A 54 -1.52 -7.90 -12.65
C GLY A 54 -1.28 -7.98 -14.17
N VAL A 55 -1.47 -9.17 -14.70
CA VAL A 55 -1.26 -9.48 -16.13
C VAL A 55 -2.47 -8.98 -16.93
N ALA A 56 -2.21 -8.36 -18.08
CA ALA A 56 -3.28 -7.90 -18.96
C ALA A 56 -4.03 -9.09 -19.57
N GLY A 57 -5.36 -9.01 -19.60
CA GLY A 57 -6.22 -10.06 -20.16
C GLY A 57 -6.70 -11.10 -19.15
N GLU A 58 -6.15 -11.12 -17.93
CA GLU A 58 -6.61 -11.99 -16.86
C GLU A 58 -7.88 -11.46 -16.19
N HIS A 59 -8.73 -12.38 -15.74
CA HIS A 59 -9.96 -12.03 -15.05
C HIS A 59 -9.67 -11.28 -13.75
N PHE A 60 -10.53 -10.29 -13.45
CA PHE A 60 -10.46 -9.49 -12.23
C PHE A 60 -9.13 -8.74 -12.02
N SER A 61 -8.33 -8.51 -13.07
CA SER A 61 -7.10 -7.71 -13.00
C SER A 61 -7.27 -6.38 -13.74
N ASP A 62 -6.73 -5.30 -13.18
CA ASP A 62 -6.60 -4.01 -13.87
C ASP A 62 -5.11 -3.67 -14.07
N PRO A 63 -4.52 -3.98 -15.24
CA PRO A 63 -3.10 -3.74 -15.51
C PRO A 63 -2.72 -2.25 -15.53
N LYS A 64 -3.71 -1.32 -15.53
CA LYS A 64 -3.45 0.12 -15.39
C LYS A 64 -3.23 0.54 -13.94
N GLY A 65 -3.60 -0.28 -12.96
CA GLY A 65 -3.32 -0.04 -11.55
C GLY A 65 -1.84 -0.19 -11.17
N PRO A 66 -1.38 0.43 -10.06
CA PRO A 66 -0.10 0.09 -9.45
C PRO A 66 0.02 -1.40 -9.15
N ASP A 67 1.23 -1.94 -9.20
CA ASP A 67 1.47 -3.35 -8.86
C ASP A 67 1.27 -3.58 -7.34
N ALA A 68 0.09 -4.11 -6.98
CA ALA A 68 -0.28 -4.38 -5.60
C ALA A 68 0.65 -5.39 -4.92
N SER A 69 1.05 -6.46 -5.61
CA SER A 69 1.93 -7.50 -5.07
C SER A 69 3.29 -6.93 -4.70
N THR A 70 3.87 -6.09 -5.56
CA THR A 70 5.12 -5.38 -5.26
C THR A 70 4.95 -4.41 -4.08
N LEU A 71 3.82 -3.72 -3.95
CA LEU A 71 3.56 -2.81 -2.82
C LEU A 71 3.48 -3.55 -1.49
N ILE A 72 2.76 -4.68 -1.46
CA ILE A 72 2.65 -5.55 -0.29
C ILE A 72 4.02 -6.11 0.08
N TRP A 73 4.77 -6.63 -0.88
CA TRP A 73 6.10 -7.19 -0.64
C TRP A 73 7.07 -6.15 -0.06
N ARG A 74 7.10 -4.94 -0.62
CA ARG A 74 7.96 -3.85 -0.10
C ARG A 74 7.59 -3.47 1.34
N PHE A 75 6.30 -3.48 1.69
CA PHE A 75 5.87 -3.25 3.06
C PHE A 75 6.33 -4.38 3.99
N ALA A 76 6.16 -5.64 3.58
CA ALA A 76 6.59 -6.80 4.34
C ALA A 76 8.11 -6.81 4.54
N GLN A 77 8.90 -6.64 3.47
CA GLN A 77 10.35 -6.59 3.51
C GLN A 77 10.87 -5.51 4.49
N ALA A 78 10.29 -4.30 4.45
CA ALA A 78 10.69 -3.20 5.33
C ALA A 78 10.32 -3.40 6.81
N ASN A 79 9.37 -4.28 7.12
CA ASN A 79 8.85 -4.46 8.48
C ASN A 79 9.16 -5.81 9.13
N LEU A 80 9.43 -6.85 8.33
CA LEU A 80 9.68 -8.21 8.79
C LEU A 80 11.17 -8.58 8.80
N GLY A 81 12.01 -7.84 8.09
CA GLY A 81 13.45 -8.10 7.98
C GLY A 81 14.30 -7.73 9.20
N GLY A 82 13.75 -7.74 10.42
CA GLY A 82 14.45 -7.30 11.61
C GLY A 82 14.01 -7.99 12.89
N ARG A 83 14.47 -9.25 13.09
CA ARG A 83 14.73 -9.89 14.39
C ARG A 83 15.83 -10.94 14.27
N GLU A 84 17.08 -10.48 14.11
CA GLU A 84 18.22 -11.04 14.84
C GLU A 84 19.06 -9.85 15.32
N ALA A 85 18.86 -9.52 16.60
CA ALA A 85 19.73 -8.74 17.45
C ALA A 85 19.41 -9.16 18.90
#